data_AF-A0A7V3SM37-F1
#
_entry.id   AF-A0A7V3SM37-F1
#
_cell.length_a   1.000
_cell.length_b   1.000
_cell.length_c   1.000
_cell.angle_alpha   90.00
_cell.angle_beta   90.00
_cell.angle_gamma   90.00
#
_symmetry.space_group_name_H-M   'P 1'
#
loop_
_entity.id
_entity.type
_entity.pdbx_description
1 polymer ?
#
loop_
_entity_poly.entity_id
_entity_poly.type
_entity_poly.pdbx_seq_one_letter_code
_entity_poly.pdbx_strand_id
1 'polypeptide(L)'
;MRRHSSLRTAGGIVLALFVGFLLGSSIQPLRSQPSAQPQVTQPAGDALVEKLVREADETGRQVRTDVAALTELMKRVIREVEVGQQYPELEQRGKVLSERVGVDVEVALAQTLLAVAEKSVVRSGQEQWVIQRIVDFFKAPQPDVTRYREKGYTLSSIILAYGIAKAANASPERVFEMRQFRQSWPAIAVALGVKPQELSKALQGMFP
;
A
#
# COMPACT_ATOMS: atom_id res chain seq x y z
N MET A 1 3.13 -20.76 32.55
CA MET A 1 3.67 -19.80 31.56
C MET A 1 2.57 -19.48 30.54
N ARG A 2 1.87 -18.34 30.69
CA ARG A 2 0.90 -17.85 29.70
C ARG A 2 1.54 -16.70 28.93
N ARG A 3 1.79 -16.89 27.65
CA ARG A 3 2.19 -15.81 26.73
C ARG A 3 0.92 -15.03 26.36
N HIS A 4 0.78 -13.84 26.95
CA HIS A 4 -0.13 -12.83 26.42
C HIS A 4 0.50 -12.27 25.13
N SER A 5 0.05 -12.75 23.98
CA SER A 5 0.34 -12.11 22.69
C SER A 5 -0.40 -10.77 22.66
N SER A 6 0.32 -9.67 22.85
CA SER A 6 -0.26 -8.34 22.77
C SER A 6 -0.74 -8.06 21.35
N LEU A 7 -2.02 -7.74 21.21
CA LEU A 7 -2.69 -7.17 20.03
C LEU A 7 -2.20 -5.74 19.70
N ARG A 8 -0.90 -5.48 19.83
CA ARG A 8 -0.24 -4.23 19.50
C ARG A 8 0.78 -4.51 18.41
N THR A 9 0.45 -4.39 17.13
CA THR A 9 1.49 -4.12 16.11
C THR A 9 0.96 -3.76 14.72
N ALA A 10 -0.19 -4.27 14.26
CA ALA A 10 -0.59 -4.05 12.85
C ALA A 10 -1.02 -2.59 12.55
N GLY A 11 -1.93 -2.02 13.35
CA GLY A 11 -2.36 -0.62 13.18
C GLY A 11 -1.37 0.39 13.74
N GLY A 12 -0.54 -0.01 14.71
CA GLY A 12 0.34 0.91 15.44
C GLY A 12 1.57 1.36 14.65
N ILE A 13 2.17 0.49 13.82
CA ILE A 13 3.39 0.82 13.08
C ILE A 13 3.06 1.74 11.90
N VAL A 14 2.00 1.43 11.15
CA VAL A 14 1.52 2.25 10.03
C VAL A 14 1.02 3.63 10.50
N LEU A 15 0.35 3.70 11.66
CA LEU A 15 -0.09 4.96 12.27
C LEU A 15 1.08 5.75 12.89
N ALA A 16 2.06 5.08 13.51
CA ALA A 16 3.24 5.73 14.10
C ALA A 16 4.18 6.33 13.04
N LEU A 17 4.31 5.70 11.87
CA LEU A 17 5.01 6.28 10.71
C LEU A 17 4.39 7.63 10.27
N PHE A 18 3.10 7.86 10.55
CA PHE A 18 2.39 9.08 10.12
C PHE A 18 2.20 10.14 11.20
N VAL A 19 2.25 9.80 12.50
CA VAL A 19 2.33 10.82 13.55
C VAL A 19 3.63 11.63 13.41
N GLY A 20 4.72 11.01 12.95
CA GLY A 20 5.95 11.72 12.56
C GLY A 20 5.77 12.65 11.35
N PHE A 21 5.09 12.18 10.30
CA PHE A 21 4.88 12.94 9.05
C PHE A 21 3.84 14.07 9.15
N LEU A 22 2.78 13.90 9.97
CA LEU A 22 1.71 14.90 10.13
C LEU A 22 1.92 15.86 11.30
N LEU A 23 2.69 15.49 12.33
CA LEU A 23 2.93 16.33 13.52
C LEU A 23 4.42 16.63 13.79
N GLY A 24 5.35 15.86 13.25
CA GLY A 24 6.79 15.91 13.59
C GLY A 24 7.69 16.65 12.61
N SER A 25 7.31 16.75 11.33
CA SER A 25 7.95 17.71 10.41
C SER A 25 7.45 19.10 10.72
N SER A 26 8.10 19.71 11.71
CA SER A 26 8.50 21.10 11.60
C SER A 26 9.01 21.32 10.18
N ILE A 27 8.14 21.90 9.35
CA ILE A 27 8.52 22.59 8.13
C ILE A 27 9.41 23.72 8.65
N GLN A 28 10.71 23.42 8.84
CA GLN A 28 11.71 24.47 8.89
C GLN A 28 11.54 25.20 7.57
N PRO A 29 11.11 26.48 7.59
CA PRO A 29 10.95 27.22 6.37
C PRO A 29 12.33 27.27 5.74
N LEU A 30 12.51 26.54 4.63
CA LEU A 30 13.65 26.72 3.76
C LEU A 30 13.67 28.22 3.45
N ARG A 31 14.69 28.88 3.99
CA ARG A 31 14.90 30.33 3.89
C ARG A 31 14.60 30.81 2.48
N SER A 32 13.63 31.74 2.40
CA SER A 32 13.57 32.81 1.42
C SER A 32 13.54 32.39 -0.05
N GLN A 33 12.48 31.69 -0.49
CA GLN A 33 11.97 31.92 -1.83
C GLN A 33 10.92 33.03 -1.78
N PRO A 34 11.03 34.09 -2.60
CA PRO A 34 9.98 35.10 -2.69
C PRO A 34 8.67 34.40 -3.02
N SER A 35 7.63 34.70 -2.23
CA SER A 35 6.28 34.19 -2.39
C SER A 35 5.78 34.45 -3.81
N ALA A 36 5.95 33.47 -4.70
CA ALA A 36 5.14 33.40 -5.90
C ALA A 36 3.73 33.04 -5.44
N GLN A 37 2.77 33.87 -5.85
CA GLN A 37 1.35 33.75 -5.60
C GLN A 37 0.85 32.29 -5.73
N PRO A 38 -0.20 31.88 -4.99
CA PRO A 38 -0.77 30.56 -5.15
C PRO A 38 -1.29 30.41 -6.59
N GLN A 39 -0.51 29.75 -7.44
CA GLN A 39 -0.97 29.34 -8.76
C GLN A 39 -2.00 28.24 -8.54
N VAL A 40 -3.25 28.62 -8.77
CA VAL A 40 -4.40 27.72 -8.86
C VAL A 40 -4.17 26.79 -10.05
N THR A 41 -3.42 25.71 -9.86
CA THR A 41 -3.35 24.58 -10.79
C THR A 41 -4.37 23.52 -10.36
N GLN A 42 -5.66 23.87 -10.47
CA GLN A 42 -6.78 22.99 -10.14
C GLN A 42 -6.94 21.75 -11.06
N PRO A 43 -6.78 21.81 -12.40
CA PRO A 43 -7.15 20.68 -13.26
C PRO A 43 -6.22 19.46 -13.16
N ALA A 44 -4.91 19.66 -12.95
CA ALA A 44 -3.97 18.56 -12.75
C ALA A 44 -4.12 17.90 -11.36
N GLY A 45 -4.48 18.69 -10.35
CA GLY A 45 -4.77 18.19 -9.01
C GLY A 45 -6.05 17.35 -8.95
N ASP A 46 -7.08 17.75 -9.69
CA ASP A 46 -8.35 17.03 -9.73
C ASP A 46 -8.21 15.68 -10.46
N ALA A 47 -7.53 15.66 -11.61
CA ALA A 47 -7.25 14.41 -12.34
C ALA A 47 -6.39 13.42 -11.52
N LEU A 48 -5.42 13.92 -10.75
CA LEU A 48 -4.65 13.10 -9.80
C LEU A 48 -5.55 12.50 -8.71
N VAL A 49 -6.40 13.33 -8.08
CA VAL A 49 -7.30 12.89 -7.02
C VAL A 49 -8.28 11.84 -7.55
N GLU A 50 -8.89 12.06 -8.72
CA GLU A 50 -9.76 11.07 -9.35
C GLU A 50 -9.05 9.74 -9.59
N LYS A 51 -7.80 9.79 -10.06
CA LYS A 51 -6.99 8.58 -10.23
C LYS A 51 -6.74 7.87 -8.90
N LEU A 52 -6.30 8.59 -7.87
CA LEU A 52 -6.06 8.01 -6.55
C LEU A 52 -7.33 7.38 -5.95
N VAL A 53 -8.49 8.03 -6.10
CA VAL A 53 -9.79 7.52 -5.66
C VAL A 53 -10.15 6.24 -6.43
N ARG A 54 -9.99 6.23 -7.76
CA ARG A 54 -10.25 5.03 -8.58
C ARG A 54 -9.37 3.86 -8.17
N GLU A 55 -8.08 4.10 -7.91
CA GLU A 55 -7.19 3.05 -7.44
C GLU A 55 -7.59 2.54 -6.04
N ALA A 56 -8.09 3.42 -5.17
CA ALA A 56 -8.63 3.03 -3.87
C ALA A 56 -9.92 2.21 -4.01
N ASP A 57 -10.80 2.53 -4.96
CA ASP A 57 -12.01 1.75 -5.25
C ASP A 57 -11.71 0.35 -5.78
N GLU A 58 -10.66 0.21 -6.61
CA GLU A 58 -10.16 -1.10 -7.07
C GLU A 58 -9.69 -1.96 -5.90
N THR A 59 -8.92 -1.37 -4.99
CA THR A 59 -8.46 -2.03 -3.75
C THR A 59 -9.62 -2.38 -2.82
N GLY A 60 -10.54 -1.44 -2.60
CA GLY A 60 -11.72 -1.66 -1.76
C GLY A 60 -12.68 -2.72 -2.30
N ARG A 61 -12.76 -2.90 -3.63
CA ARG A 61 -13.47 -4.04 -4.22
C ARG A 61 -12.80 -5.37 -3.88
N GLN A 62 -11.47 -5.45 -4.01
CA GLN A 62 -10.72 -6.67 -3.68
C GLN A 62 -10.89 -7.07 -2.21
N VAL A 63 -10.70 -6.11 -1.28
CA VAL A 63 -10.90 -6.33 0.16
C VAL A 63 -12.30 -6.86 0.46
N ARG A 64 -13.35 -6.26 -0.13
CA ARG A 64 -14.73 -6.72 0.07
C ARG A 64 -14.95 -8.14 -0.43
N THR A 65 -14.38 -8.48 -1.59
CA THR A 65 -14.48 -9.84 -2.16
C THR A 65 -13.86 -10.88 -1.24
N ASP A 66 -12.63 -10.65 -0.76
CA ASP A 66 -11.92 -11.63 0.06
C ASP A 66 -12.51 -11.74 1.48
N VAL A 67 -13.01 -10.63 2.06
CA VAL A 67 -13.78 -10.65 3.33
C VAL A 67 -15.10 -11.41 3.18
N ALA A 68 -15.82 -11.24 2.07
CA ALA A 68 -17.04 -11.99 1.81
C ALA A 68 -16.75 -13.50 1.69
N ALA A 69 -15.67 -13.88 0.99
CA ALA A 69 -15.25 -15.27 0.88
C ALA A 69 -14.90 -15.89 2.24
N LEU A 70 -14.18 -15.16 3.10
CA LEU A 70 -13.88 -15.60 4.46
C LEU A 70 -15.17 -15.76 5.29
N THR A 71 -16.11 -14.84 5.13
CA THR A 71 -17.41 -14.90 5.84
C THR A 71 -18.21 -16.14 5.44
N GLU A 72 -18.25 -16.48 4.16
CA GLU A 72 -18.91 -17.71 3.69
C GLU A 72 -18.22 -18.96 4.21
N LEU A 73 -16.88 -18.97 4.28
CA LEU A 73 -16.16 -20.07 4.92
C LEU A 73 -16.51 -20.20 6.40
N MET A 74 -16.59 -19.09 7.14
CA MET A 74 -16.97 -19.11 8.56
C MET A 74 -18.39 -19.68 8.76
N LYS A 75 -19.36 -19.27 7.92
CA LYS A 75 -20.72 -19.85 7.93
C LYS A 75 -20.69 -21.35 7.68
N ARG A 76 -19.85 -21.81 6.75
CA ARG A 76 -19.66 -23.23 6.46
C ARG A 76 -19.08 -24.00 7.64
N VAL A 77 -18.03 -23.47 8.27
CA VAL A 77 -17.43 -24.04 9.49
C VAL A 77 -18.48 -24.20 10.59
N ILE A 78 -19.31 -23.19 10.84
CA ILE A 78 -20.37 -23.24 11.86
C ILE A 78 -21.39 -24.37 11.59
N ARG A 79 -21.66 -24.68 10.32
CA ARG A 79 -22.65 -25.68 9.91
C ARG A 79 -22.10 -27.10 9.87
N GLU A 80 -20.83 -27.26 9.50
CA GLU A 80 -20.26 -28.55 9.10
C GLU A 80 -19.26 -29.12 10.11
N VAL A 81 -18.65 -28.30 10.98
CA VAL A 81 -17.59 -28.74 11.89
C VAL A 81 -18.17 -29.25 13.21
N GLU A 82 -17.86 -30.50 13.53
CA GLU A 82 -18.13 -31.12 14.83
C GLU A 82 -16.90 -31.11 15.73
N VAL A 83 -17.09 -30.89 17.03
CA VAL A 83 -16.01 -30.84 18.02
C VAL A 83 -15.33 -32.22 18.10
N GLY A 84 -14.00 -32.24 17.93
CA GLY A 84 -13.19 -33.45 18.01
C GLY A 84 -12.91 -34.13 16.65
N GLN A 85 -13.50 -33.64 15.55
CA GLN A 85 -13.17 -34.07 14.19
C GLN A 85 -12.21 -33.08 13.51
N GLN A 86 -11.39 -33.57 12.58
CA GLN A 86 -10.44 -32.76 11.82
C GLN A 86 -10.98 -32.45 10.41
N TYR A 87 -10.82 -31.20 9.98
CA TYR A 87 -11.27 -30.73 8.67
C TYR A 87 -10.12 -30.00 7.94
N PRO A 88 -9.07 -30.74 7.50
CA PRO A 88 -7.83 -30.15 7.00
C PRO A 88 -8.03 -29.22 5.81
N GLU A 89 -9.02 -29.50 4.95
CA GLU A 89 -9.35 -28.60 3.83
C GLU A 89 -9.94 -27.27 4.29
N LEU A 90 -10.82 -27.28 5.30
CA LEU A 90 -11.42 -26.06 5.85
C LEU A 90 -10.37 -25.22 6.59
N GLU A 91 -9.48 -25.88 7.34
CA GLU A 91 -8.35 -25.24 8.01
C GLU A 91 -7.41 -24.57 7.00
N GLN A 92 -7.01 -25.28 5.95
CA GLN A 92 -6.14 -24.74 4.92
C GLN A 92 -6.80 -23.59 4.16
N ARG A 93 -8.08 -23.71 3.79
CA ARG A 93 -8.85 -22.61 3.17
C ARG A 93 -8.94 -21.40 4.10
N GLY A 94 -9.17 -21.63 5.40
CA GLY A 94 -9.24 -20.58 6.41
C GLY A 94 -7.93 -19.83 6.56
N LYS A 95 -6.81 -20.56 6.60
CA LYS A 95 -5.47 -19.98 6.63
C LYS A 95 -5.21 -19.13 5.39
N VAL A 96 -5.47 -19.65 4.19
CA VAL A 96 -5.24 -18.93 2.94
C VAL A 96 -6.08 -17.66 2.86
N LEU A 97 -7.38 -17.74 3.17
CA LEU A 97 -8.26 -16.57 3.13
C LEU A 97 -7.90 -15.53 4.21
N SER A 98 -7.56 -15.97 5.42
CA SER A 98 -7.13 -15.06 6.47
C SER A 98 -5.82 -14.35 6.12
N GLU A 99 -4.86 -15.05 5.52
CA GLU A 99 -3.61 -14.44 5.05
C GLU A 99 -3.89 -13.41 3.94
N ARG A 100 -4.74 -13.76 2.96
CA ARG A 100 -5.14 -12.85 1.88
C ARG A 100 -5.80 -11.58 2.38
N VAL A 101 -6.80 -11.70 3.27
CA VAL A 101 -7.45 -10.53 3.89
C VAL A 101 -6.44 -9.67 4.64
N GLY A 102 -5.47 -10.28 5.33
CA GLY A 102 -4.40 -9.57 6.01
C GLY A 102 -3.55 -8.71 5.06
N VAL A 103 -3.15 -9.29 3.92
CA VAL A 103 -2.40 -8.58 2.87
C VAL A 103 -3.27 -7.48 2.24
N ASP A 104 -4.54 -7.76 1.96
CA ASP A 104 -5.46 -6.82 1.34
C ASP A 104 -5.64 -5.55 2.19
N VAL A 105 -5.85 -5.71 3.48
CA VAL A 105 -5.99 -4.60 4.43
C VAL A 105 -4.69 -3.80 4.53
N GLU A 106 -3.55 -4.46 4.57
CA GLU A 106 -2.25 -3.80 4.65
C GLU A 106 -1.98 -2.94 3.42
N VAL A 107 -2.20 -3.49 2.22
CA VAL A 107 -2.03 -2.76 0.95
C VAL A 107 -3.00 -1.58 0.89
N ALA A 108 -4.26 -1.77 1.32
CA ALA A 108 -5.24 -0.69 1.36
C ALA A 108 -4.80 0.47 2.25
N LEU A 109 -4.31 0.17 3.46
CA LEU A 109 -3.80 1.20 4.39
C LEU A 109 -2.59 1.93 3.81
N ALA A 110 -1.60 1.20 3.28
CA ALA A 110 -0.43 1.80 2.66
C ALA A 110 -0.83 2.72 1.49
N GLN A 111 -1.74 2.25 0.63
CA GLN A 111 -2.20 3.01 -0.52
C GLN A 111 -2.95 4.29 -0.13
N THR A 112 -3.87 4.22 0.83
CA THR A 112 -4.60 5.41 1.31
C THR A 112 -3.64 6.45 1.86
N LEU A 113 -2.67 6.02 2.65
CA LEU A 113 -1.68 6.92 3.26
C LEU A 113 -0.76 7.56 2.23
N LEU A 114 -0.27 6.78 1.27
CA LEU A 114 0.54 7.29 0.16
C LEU A 114 -0.26 8.27 -0.70
N ALA A 115 -1.53 7.99 -0.98
CA ALA A 115 -2.41 8.89 -1.75
C ALA A 115 -2.58 10.26 -1.07
N VAL A 116 -2.76 10.28 0.26
CA VAL A 116 -2.85 11.53 1.03
C VAL A 116 -1.52 12.30 0.95
N ALA A 117 -0.39 11.62 1.10
CA ALA A 117 0.94 12.22 1.00
C ALA A 117 1.22 12.78 -0.40
N GLU A 118 0.91 12.03 -1.46
CA GLU A 118 1.11 12.46 -2.85
C GLU A 118 0.33 13.74 -3.16
N LYS A 119 -0.91 13.85 -2.70
CA LYS A 119 -1.70 15.08 -2.88
C LYS A 119 -0.99 16.30 -2.29
N SER A 120 -0.33 16.15 -1.14
CA SER A 120 0.42 17.23 -0.50
C SER A 120 1.73 17.55 -1.25
N VAL A 121 2.46 16.51 -1.66
CA VAL A 121 3.73 16.63 -2.41
C VAL A 121 3.51 17.32 -3.75
N VAL A 122 2.49 16.92 -4.51
CA VAL A 122 2.20 17.49 -5.83
C VAL A 122 1.80 18.96 -5.70
N ARG A 123 0.95 19.30 -4.72
CA ARG A 123 0.56 20.69 -4.44
C ARG A 123 1.71 21.59 -4.03
N SER A 124 2.75 21.03 -3.42
CA SER A 124 3.95 21.77 -2.98
C SER A 124 5.10 21.73 -4.00
N GLY A 125 4.92 21.09 -5.16
CA GLY A 125 5.94 20.98 -6.20
C GLY A 125 7.13 20.09 -5.81
N GLN A 126 6.96 19.20 -4.82
CA GLN A 126 8.04 18.37 -4.25
C GLN A 126 8.16 16.99 -4.91
N GLU A 127 7.57 16.78 -6.09
CA GLU A 127 7.56 15.46 -6.76
C GLU A 127 8.97 14.91 -7.00
N GLN A 128 9.91 15.77 -7.41
CA GLN A 128 11.28 15.35 -7.67
C GLN A 128 12.00 14.83 -6.42
N TRP A 129 11.70 15.40 -5.25
CA TRP A 129 12.23 14.90 -3.98
C TRP A 129 11.71 13.50 -3.67
N VAL A 130 10.42 13.23 -3.92
CA VAL A 130 9.86 11.88 -3.77
C VAL A 130 10.46 10.89 -4.77
N ILE A 131 10.63 11.31 -6.03
CA ILE A 131 11.30 10.48 -7.06
C ILE A 131 12.72 10.10 -6.60
N GLN A 132 13.50 11.08 -6.13
CA GLN A 132 14.84 10.80 -5.60
C GLN A 132 14.77 9.86 -4.39
N ARG A 133 13.76 10.02 -3.52
CA ARG A 133 13.59 9.13 -2.37
C ARG A 133 13.29 7.69 -2.78
N ILE A 134 12.47 7.48 -3.81
CA ILE A 134 12.21 6.15 -4.40
C ILE A 134 13.52 5.54 -4.91
N VAL A 135 14.29 6.31 -5.69
CA VAL A 135 15.60 5.90 -6.23
C VAL A 135 16.56 5.49 -5.11
N ASP A 136 16.72 6.33 -4.10
CA ASP A 136 17.70 6.11 -3.03
C ASP A 136 17.31 4.94 -2.12
N PHE A 137 16.02 4.81 -1.81
CA PHE A 137 15.50 3.80 -0.89
C PHE A 137 15.45 2.41 -1.53
N PHE A 138 14.96 2.32 -2.77
CA PHE A 138 14.84 1.05 -3.48
C PHE A 138 16.07 0.70 -4.32
N LYS A 139 17.06 1.59 -4.40
CA LYS A 139 18.21 1.47 -5.32
C LYS A 139 17.75 1.31 -6.77
N ALA A 140 16.66 1.98 -7.12
CA ALA A 140 16.05 1.93 -8.44
C ALA A 140 16.77 2.87 -9.41
N PRO A 141 16.97 2.51 -10.68
CA PRO A 141 17.45 3.46 -11.68
C PRO A 141 16.46 4.62 -11.83
N GLN A 142 16.94 5.85 -11.69
CA GLN A 142 16.11 7.05 -11.88
C GLN A 142 15.36 7.08 -13.23
N PRO A 143 15.97 6.67 -14.37
CA PRO A 143 15.26 6.62 -15.65
C PRO A 143 14.02 5.73 -15.62
N ASP A 144 14.04 4.63 -14.86
CA ASP A 144 12.90 3.72 -14.78
C ASP A 144 11.76 4.32 -13.96
N VAL A 145 12.09 4.94 -12.82
CA VAL A 145 11.11 5.64 -11.97
C VAL A 145 10.42 6.76 -12.77
N THR A 146 11.20 7.58 -13.49
CA THR A 146 10.68 8.64 -14.35
C THR A 146 9.80 8.07 -15.47
N ARG A 147 10.23 7.00 -16.13
CA ARG A 147 9.45 6.33 -17.18
C ARG A 147 8.10 5.83 -16.67
N TYR A 148 8.02 5.29 -15.45
CA TYR A 148 6.73 4.90 -14.87
C TYR A 148 5.85 6.11 -14.58
N ARG A 149 6.43 7.22 -14.10
CA ARG A 149 5.69 8.47 -13.91
C ARG A 149 5.12 9.00 -15.22
N GLU A 150 5.92 9.00 -16.29
CA GLU A 150 5.52 9.42 -17.65
C GLU A 150 4.45 8.51 -18.27
N LYS A 151 4.47 7.20 -17.97
CA LYS A 151 3.38 6.26 -18.30
C LYS A 151 2.10 6.53 -17.51
N GLY A 152 2.10 7.54 -16.66
CA GLY A 152 0.96 8.01 -15.90
C GLY A 152 0.81 7.38 -14.54
N TYR A 153 1.71 6.52 -14.06
CA TYR A 153 1.60 5.96 -12.71
C TYR A 153 1.72 7.07 -11.64
N THR A 154 0.89 6.98 -10.60
CA THR A 154 0.98 7.86 -9.44
C THR A 154 2.26 7.57 -8.67
N LEU A 155 2.81 8.54 -7.94
CA LEU A 155 3.96 8.29 -7.06
C LEU A 155 3.62 7.21 -6.03
N SER A 156 2.39 7.22 -5.52
CA SER A 156 1.83 6.19 -4.64
C SER A 156 1.88 4.81 -5.28
N SER A 157 1.42 4.68 -6.54
CA SER A 157 1.47 3.45 -7.32
C SER A 157 2.90 2.95 -7.52
N ILE A 158 3.84 3.85 -7.81
CA ILE A 158 5.24 3.50 -7.98
C ILE A 158 5.81 2.97 -6.66
N ILE A 159 5.58 3.67 -5.55
CA ILE A 159 6.04 3.24 -4.22
C ILE A 159 5.47 1.87 -3.86
N LEU A 160 4.18 1.64 -4.09
CA LEU A 160 3.55 0.34 -3.86
C LEU A 160 4.16 -0.74 -4.74
N ALA A 161 4.40 -0.47 -6.02
CA ALA A 161 4.98 -1.46 -6.92
C ALA A 161 6.37 -1.92 -6.46
N TYR A 162 7.25 -0.97 -6.11
CA TYR A 162 8.57 -1.27 -5.58
C TYR A 162 8.51 -1.92 -4.18
N GLY A 163 7.59 -1.49 -3.32
CA GLY A 163 7.35 -2.10 -2.01
C GLY A 163 6.91 -3.56 -2.11
N ILE A 164 5.96 -3.86 -2.99
CA ILE A 164 5.49 -5.22 -3.29
C ILE A 164 6.62 -6.06 -3.88
N ALA A 165 7.38 -5.52 -4.84
CA ALA A 165 8.52 -6.21 -5.44
C ALA A 165 9.54 -6.62 -4.36
N LYS A 166 9.91 -5.69 -3.48
CA LYS A 166 10.83 -5.93 -2.36
C LYS A 166 10.27 -6.97 -1.38
N ALA A 167 8.99 -6.87 -1.01
CA ALA A 167 8.35 -7.81 -0.08
C ALA A 167 8.22 -9.23 -0.67
N ALA A 168 8.02 -9.35 -1.98
CA ALA A 168 7.89 -10.63 -2.69
C ALA A 168 9.23 -11.20 -3.18
N ASN A 169 10.35 -10.49 -2.98
CA ASN A 169 11.63 -10.80 -3.62
C ASN A 169 11.48 -10.99 -5.15
N ALA A 170 10.70 -10.10 -5.78
CA ALA A 170 10.40 -10.06 -7.21
C ALA A 170 10.97 -8.79 -7.85
N SER A 171 10.97 -8.72 -9.18
CA SER A 171 11.39 -7.51 -9.89
C SER A 171 10.24 -6.48 -9.96
N PRO A 172 10.53 -5.17 -9.89
CA PRO A 172 9.51 -4.13 -10.07
C PRO A 172 8.80 -4.23 -11.42
N GLU A 173 9.52 -4.59 -12.49
CA GLU A 173 8.97 -4.77 -13.83
C GLU A 173 7.83 -5.78 -13.83
N ARG A 174 8.02 -6.91 -13.13
CA ARG A 174 7.00 -7.94 -13.00
C ARG A 174 5.73 -7.41 -12.32
N VAL A 175 5.89 -6.58 -11.29
CA VAL A 175 4.77 -5.96 -10.58
C VAL A 175 4.00 -5.01 -11.51
N PHE A 176 4.72 -4.17 -12.27
CA PHE A 176 4.10 -3.27 -13.23
C PHE A 176 3.44 -3.99 -14.41
N GLU A 177 3.98 -5.11 -14.89
CA GLU A 177 3.32 -5.97 -15.88
C GLU A 177 1.98 -6.50 -15.35
N MET A 178 1.95 -7.02 -14.12
CA MET A 178 0.70 -7.50 -13.51
C MET A 178 -0.34 -6.39 -13.36
N ARG A 179 0.11 -5.15 -13.08
CA ARG A 179 -0.75 -3.97 -13.04
C ARG A 179 -1.35 -3.62 -14.41
N GLN A 180 -0.65 -3.88 -15.51
CA GLN A 180 -1.21 -3.66 -16.86
C GLN A 180 -2.40 -4.57 -17.17
N PHE A 181 -2.45 -5.77 -16.58
CA PHE A 181 -3.61 -6.67 -16.65
C PHE A 181 -4.77 -6.24 -15.72
N ARG A 182 -4.77 -4.98 -15.26
CA ARG A 182 -5.80 -4.36 -14.40
C ARG A 182 -6.05 -5.09 -13.09
N GLN A 183 -5.06 -5.82 -12.58
CA GLN A 183 -5.10 -6.35 -11.23
C GLN A 183 -4.98 -5.20 -10.22
N SER A 184 -5.74 -5.27 -9.13
CA SER A 184 -5.59 -4.35 -8.00
C SER A 184 -4.25 -4.59 -7.30
N TRP A 185 -3.70 -3.58 -6.62
CA TRP A 185 -2.46 -3.73 -5.86
C TRP A 185 -2.50 -4.90 -4.85
N PRO A 186 -3.60 -5.13 -4.11
CA PRO A 186 -3.73 -6.29 -3.24
C PRO A 186 -3.67 -7.62 -3.98
N ALA A 187 -4.38 -7.73 -5.11
CA ALA A 187 -4.38 -8.94 -5.91
C ALA A 187 -2.97 -9.29 -6.44
N ILE A 188 -2.20 -8.26 -6.84
CA ILE A 188 -0.81 -8.44 -7.26
C ILE A 188 0.06 -8.91 -6.08
N ALA A 189 -0.06 -8.28 -4.91
CA ALA A 189 0.70 -8.67 -3.72
C ALA A 189 0.42 -10.12 -3.32
N VAL A 190 -0.85 -10.53 -3.27
CA VAL A 190 -1.26 -11.91 -2.99
C VAL A 190 -0.71 -12.87 -4.05
N ALA A 191 -0.83 -12.54 -5.33
CA ALA A 191 -0.39 -13.40 -6.43
C ALA A 191 1.14 -13.60 -6.44
N LEU A 192 1.90 -12.62 -5.95
CA LEU A 192 3.36 -12.71 -5.77
C LEU A 192 3.78 -13.33 -4.43
N GLY A 193 2.82 -13.76 -3.60
CA GLY A 193 3.09 -14.46 -2.35
C GLY A 193 3.52 -13.55 -1.20
N VAL A 194 3.27 -12.23 -1.29
CA VAL A 194 3.47 -11.30 -0.18
C VAL A 194 2.69 -11.80 1.03
N LYS A 195 3.34 -11.80 2.20
CA LYS A 195 2.72 -12.17 3.46
C LYS A 195 2.29 -10.92 4.24
N PRO A 196 1.31 -11.05 5.16
CA PRO A 196 0.97 -9.94 6.03
C PRO A 196 2.20 -9.37 6.73
N GLN A 197 2.26 -8.05 6.84
CA GLN A 197 3.34 -7.23 7.42
C GLN A 197 4.59 -7.09 6.55
N GLU A 198 4.78 -7.90 5.50
CA GLU A 198 5.99 -7.83 4.67
C GLU A 198 6.02 -6.53 3.84
N LEU A 199 4.86 -6.01 3.41
CA LEU A 199 4.81 -4.72 2.73
C LEU A 199 5.22 -3.57 3.67
N SER A 200 4.70 -3.56 4.90
CA SER A 200 5.03 -2.55 5.91
C SER A 200 6.52 -2.57 6.23
N LYS A 201 7.11 -3.76 6.37
CA LYS A 201 8.56 -3.93 6.54
C LYS A 201 9.33 -3.44 5.32
N ALA A 202 8.87 -3.76 4.11
CA ALA A 202 9.51 -3.34 2.87
C ALA A 202 9.55 -1.81 2.73
N LEU A 203 8.50 -1.12 3.18
CA LEU A 203 8.36 0.35 3.16
C LEU A 203 8.90 1.04 4.42
N GLN A 204 9.32 0.29 5.44
CA GLN A 204 9.80 0.87 6.69
C GLN A 204 11.06 1.72 6.47
N GLY A 205 11.04 2.94 7.01
CA GLY A 205 12.14 3.90 6.86
C GLY A 205 12.18 4.60 5.50
N MET A 206 11.19 4.36 4.64
CA MET A 206 11.09 5.10 3.37
C MET A 206 10.87 6.58 3.60
N PHE A 207 10.03 6.96 4.57
CA PHE A 207 9.85 8.35 4.97
C PHE A 207 10.23 8.49 6.46
N PRO A 208 10.92 9.59 6.83
CA PRO A 208 11.39 9.83 8.20
C PRO A 208 10.24 10.07 9.19
#